data_AF-A0A1I0C681-F1
#
_entry.id   AF-A0A1I0C681-F1
#
_cell.length_a   1.000
_cell.length_b   1.000
_cell.length_c   1.000
_cell.angle_alpha   90.00
_cell.angle_beta   90.00
_cell.angle_gamma   90.00
#
_symmetry.space_group_name_H-M   'P 1'
#
loop_
_entity.id
_entity.type
_entity.pdbx_description
1 polymer ?
#
loop_
_entity_poly.entity_id
_entity_poly.type
_entity_poly.pdbx_seq_one_letter_code
_entity_poly.pdbx_strand_id
1 'polypeptide(L)'
;PEPIIAKNFFENIRISKPRYIRDQLLIIKEAIKDQTTDTIEKGLNFCIKNKLYSAADFKDAVKHYAKEQTRIVNDSNIEIKALSLTSMEKIKTKPQVRDILEYADIIKSNM
;
A
#
# COMPACT_ATOMS: atom_id res chain seq x y z
N PRO A 1 14.80 10.34 12.45
CA PRO A 1 13.58 11.16 12.47
C PRO A 1 13.84 12.52 13.09
N GLU A 2 13.27 13.56 12.49
CA GLU A 2 13.33 14.93 12.99
C GLU A 2 12.77 15.02 14.43
N PRO A 3 13.58 15.43 15.43
CA PRO A 3 13.20 15.38 16.84
C PRO A 3 11.93 16.17 17.17
N ILE A 4 11.72 17.31 16.52
CA ILE A 4 10.57 18.19 16.74
C ILE A 4 9.27 17.52 16.27
N ILE A 5 9.31 16.86 15.11
CA ILE A 5 8.15 16.18 14.52
C ILE A 5 7.77 14.97 15.40
N ALA A 6 8.76 14.19 15.84
CA ALA A 6 8.54 13.07 16.74
C ALA A 6 7.92 13.52 18.07
N LYS A 7 8.44 14.61 18.66
CA LYS A 7 7.86 15.18 19.89
C LYS A 7 6.40 15.59 19.68
N ASN A 8 6.10 16.31 18.60
CA ASN A 8 4.73 16.71 18.28
C ASN A 8 3.79 15.50 18.14
N PHE A 9 4.26 14.44 17.47
CA PHE A 9 3.51 13.19 17.33
C PHE A 9 3.16 12.57 18.69
N PHE A 10 4.16 12.42 19.58
CA PHE A 10 3.94 11.83 20.90
C PHE A 10 3.04 12.67 21.79
N GLU A 11 3.14 14.00 21.75
CA GLU A 11 2.23 14.88 22.50
C GLU A 11 0.79 14.73 22.01
N ASN A 12 0.56 14.65 20.70
CA ASN A 12 -0.78 14.42 20.17
C ASN A 12 -1.35 13.05 20.57
N ILE A 13 -0.53 11.99 20.61
CA ILE A 13 -0.96 10.68 21.14
C ILE A 13 -1.32 10.78 22.62
N ARG A 14 -0.51 11.48 23.41
CA ARG A 14 -0.75 11.67 24.85
C ARG A 14 -2.06 12.41 25.10
N ILE A 15 -2.37 13.42 24.29
CA ILE A 15 -3.63 14.18 24.37
C ILE A 15 -4.81 13.32 23.92
N SER A 16 -4.68 12.56 22.83
CA SER A 16 -5.79 11.78 22.24
C SER A 16 -6.09 10.48 22.98
N LYS A 17 -5.06 9.82 23.53
CA LYS A 17 -5.12 8.50 24.19
C LYS A 17 -4.39 8.51 25.55
N PRO A 18 -4.72 9.40 26.49
CA PRO A 18 -3.97 9.57 27.73
C PRO A 18 -3.94 8.29 28.58
N ARG A 19 -5.07 7.58 28.66
CA ARG A 19 -5.19 6.32 29.42
C ARG A 19 -4.27 5.21 28.89
N TYR A 20 -4.00 5.20 27.58
CA TYR A 20 -3.29 4.11 26.91
C TYR A 20 -1.89 4.53 26.46
N ILE A 21 -1.36 5.67 26.93
CA ILE A 21 -0.08 6.20 26.44
C ILE A 21 1.07 5.20 26.56
N ARG A 22 1.13 4.42 27.64
CA ARG A 22 2.14 3.37 27.83
C ARG A 22 2.06 2.33 26.72
N ASP A 23 0.88 1.79 26.45
CA ASP A 23 0.68 0.74 25.45
C ASP A 23 0.97 1.27 24.05
N GLN A 24 0.55 2.50 23.76
CA GLN A 24 0.83 3.17 22.49
C GLN A 24 2.35 3.31 22.28
N LEU A 25 3.11 3.73 23.30
CA LEU A 25 4.57 3.85 23.21
C LEU A 25 5.27 2.50 23.07
N LEU A 26 4.77 1.44 23.72
CA LEU A 26 5.29 0.09 23.56
C LEU A 26 5.12 -0.40 22.11
N ILE A 27 3.93 -0.22 21.54
CA ILE A 27 3.66 -0.59 20.15
C ILE A 27 4.56 0.21 19.18
N ILE A 28 4.76 1.51 19.42
CA ILE A 28 5.64 2.33 18.59
C ILE A 28 7.09 1.83 18.68
N LYS A 29 7.57 1.51 19.89
CA LYS A 29 8.91 0.95 20.12
C LYS A 29 9.11 -0.35 19.35
N GLU A 30 8.11 -1.23 19.33
CA GLU A 30 8.14 -2.46 18.54
C GLU A 30 8.07 -2.19 17.03
N ALA A 31 7.23 -1.23 16.60
CA ALA A 31 7.03 -0.91 15.20
C ALA A 31 8.30 -0.38 14.51
N ILE A 32 9.16 0.35 15.24
CA ILE A 32 10.43 0.85 14.72
C ILE A 32 11.57 -0.15 14.84
N LYS A 33 11.37 -1.26 15.54
CA LYS A 33 12.41 -2.28 15.72
C LYS A 33 12.78 -2.87 14.36
N ASP A 34 14.07 -2.97 14.10
CA ASP A 34 14.63 -3.52 12.86
C ASP A 34 14.22 -2.75 11.58
N GLN A 35 13.74 -1.50 11.71
CA GLN A 35 13.40 -0.62 10.59
C GLN A 35 14.50 0.40 10.30
N THR A 36 14.61 0.80 9.04
CA THR A 36 15.52 1.86 8.61
C THR A 36 15.02 3.23 9.07
N THR A 37 15.93 4.18 9.31
CA THR A 37 15.59 5.55 9.68
C THR A 37 14.68 6.22 8.64
N ASP A 38 14.92 5.97 7.35
CA ASP A 38 14.10 6.47 6.23
C ASP A 38 12.65 5.93 6.29
N THR A 39 12.48 4.63 6.54
CA THR A 39 11.14 4.03 6.69
C THR A 39 10.39 4.64 7.86
N ILE A 40 11.07 4.82 9.00
CA ILE A 40 10.50 5.42 10.21
C ILE A 40 10.09 6.88 9.94
N GLU A 41 10.92 7.65 9.25
CA GLU A 41 10.65 9.04 8.88
C GLU A 41 9.45 9.18 7.94
N LYS A 42 9.37 8.34 6.91
CA LYS A 42 8.22 8.30 6.00
C LYS A 42 6.93 7.98 6.74
N GLY A 43 6.96 6.97 7.62
CA GLY A 43 5.83 6.60 8.47
C GLY A 43 5.38 7.75 9.37
N LEU A 44 6.33 8.40 10.05
CA LEU A 44 6.08 9.53 10.94
C LEU A 44 5.47 10.73 10.18
N ASN A 45 6.08 11.10 9.06
CA ASN A 45 5.61 12.22 8.23
C ASN A 45 4.22 11.96 7.66
N PHE A 46 3.94 10.72 7.25
CA PHE A 46 2.61 10.31 6.81
C PHE A 46 1.58 10.48 7.93
N CYS A 47 1.89 10.04 9.15
CA CYS A 47 0.97 10.16 10.28
C CYS A 47 0.69 11.62 10.63
N ILE A 48 1.73 12.47 10.65
CA ILE A 48 1.59 13.91 10.91
C ILE A 48 0.76 14.60 9.84
N LYS A 49 1.04 14.33 8.56
CA LYS A 49 0.31 14.91 7.42
C LYS A 49 -1.17 14.59 7.47
N ASN A 50 -1.53 13.37 7.88
CA ASN A 50 -2.91 12.88 7.92
C ASN A 50 -3.57 12.97 9.31
N LYS A 51 -2.89 13.58 10.29
CA LYS A 51 -3.37 13.68 11.69
C LYS A 51 -3.73 12.33 12.34
N LEU A 52 -2.98 11.29 12.00
CA LEU A 52 -3.16 9.93 12.52
C LEU A 52 -2.38 9.77 13.82
N TYR A 53 -2.99 10.09 14.96
CA TYR A 53 -2.33 10.10 16.26
C TYR A 53 -2.60 8.81 17.05
N SER A 54 -2.24 7.67 16.47
CA SER A 54 -2.24 6.37 17.15
C SER A 54 -1.04 5.50 16.74
N ALA A 55 -0.62 4.63 17.65
CA ALA A 55 0.43 3.66 17.43
C ALA A 55 0.06 2.60 16.40
N ALA A 56 -1.23 2.25 16.28
CA ALA A 56 -1.71 1.32 15.27
C ALA A 56 -1.53 1.90 13.86
N ASP A 57 -1.96 3.14 13.65
CA ASP A 57 -1.81 3.83 12.37
C ASP A 57 -0.33 4.01 12.01
N PHE A 58 0.49 4.38 12.99
CA PHE A 58 1.94 4.50 12.79
C PHE A 58 2.59 3.17 12.42
N LYS A 59 2.24 2.09 13.10
CA LYS A 59 2.75 0.75 12.80
C LYS A 59 2.38 0.33 11.37
N ASP A 60 1.15 0.59 10.95
CA ASP A 60 0.69 0.28 9.59
C ASP A 60 1.41 1.13 8.53
N ALA A 61 1.62 2.42 8.81
CA ALA A 61 2.40 3.31 7.94
C ALA A 61 3.86 2.84 7.79
N VAL A 62 4.54 2.53 8.90
CA VAL A 62 5.91 2.00 8.89
C VAL A 62 5.98 0.68 8.11
N LYS A 63 5.03 -0.24 8.34
CA LYS A 63 4.96 -1.51 7.62
C LYS A 63 4.74 -1.33 6.11
N HIS A 64 3.96 -0.31 5.72
CA HIS A 64 3.75 0.03 4.32
C HIS A 64 5.06 0.48 3.66
N TYR A 65 5.75 1.47 4.25
CA TYR A 65 7.00 1.98 3.70
C TYR A 65 8.16 0.98 3.73
N ALA A 66 8.20 0.08 4.72
CA ALA A 66 9.16 -1.02 4.76
C ALA A 66 9.02 -1.92 3.52
N LYS A 67 7.78 -2.25 3.14
CA LYS A 67 7.49 -3.07 1.95
C LYS A 67 7.84 -2.34 0.66
N GLU A 68 7.61 -1.03 0.57
CA GLU A 68 8.00 -0.23 -0.59
C GLU A 68 9.51 -0.24 -0.79
N GLN A 69 10.28 -0.09 0.29
CA GLN A 69 11.74 -0.17 0.24
C GLN A 69 12.22 -1.55 -0.24
N THR A 70 11.57 -2.63 0.19
CA THR A 70 11.86 -3.99 -0.35
C THR A 70 11.47 -4.13 -1.82
N ARG A 71 10.35 -3.53 -2.26
CA ARG A 71 9.91 -3.58 -3.66
C ARG A 71 10.89 -2.86 -4.59
N ILE A 72 11.36 -1.66 -4.23
CA ILE A 72 12.34 -0.92 -5.03
C ILE A 72 13.63 -1.74 -5.26
N VAL A 73 14.06 -2.49 -4.24
CA VAL A 73 15.23 -3.39 -4.36
C VAL A 73 14.95 -4.60 -5.27
N ASN A 74 13.71 -5.09 -5.32
CA ASN A 74 13.34 -6.23 -6.17
C ASN A 74 12.99 -5.82 -7.61
N ASP A 75 12.48 -4.61 -7.83
CA ASP A 75 12.01 -4.11 -9.14
C ASP A 75 13.18 -3.78 -10.08
N SER A 76 14.36 -3.46 -9.54
CA SER A 76 15.60 -3.31 -10.31
C SER A 76 16.07 -4.59 -11.00
N ASN A 77 15.42 -5.74 -10.75
CA ASN A 77 15.72 -7.04 -11.36
C ASN A 77 14.56 -7.63 -12.20
N ILE A 78 13.49 -6.87 -12.49
CA ILE A 78 12.44 -7.39 -13.37
C ILE A 78 12.86 -7.17 -14.82
N GLU A 79 13.54 -8.17 -15.38
CA GLU A 79 13.73 -8.28 -16.82
C GLU A 79 12.34 -8.45 -17.47
N ILE A 80 11.78 -7.36 -18.00
CA ILE A 80 10.53 -7.38 -18.77
C ILE A 80 10.79 -8.18 -20.04
N LYS A 81 10.58 -9.49 -19.99
CA LYS A 81 10.62 -10.34 -21.18
C LYS A 81 9.43 -9.96 -22.06
N ALA A 82 9.72 -9.32 -23.19
CA ALA A 82 8.76 -9.16 -24.25
C ALA A 82 8.15 -10.53 -24.59
N LEU A 83 6.84 -10.57 -24.86
CA LEU A 83 6.16 -11.77 -25.33
C LEU A 83 6.97 -12.38 -26.48
N SER A 84 7.52 -13.57 -26.25
CA SER A 84 8.33 -14.29 -27.25
C SER A 84 7.59 -14.33 -28.59
N LEU A 85 8.34 -14.17 -29.69
CA LEU A 85 7.82 -14.17 -31.07
C LEU A 85 6.97 -15.40 -31.42
N THR A 86 7.14 -16.52 -30.71
CA THR A 86 6.25 -17.71 -30.74
C THR A 86 4.79 -17.41 -30.37
N SER A 87 4.50 -16.26 -29.78
CA SER A 87 3.15 -15.84 -29.37
C SER A 87 2.43 -15.00 -30.44
N MET A 88 3.09 -14.65 -31.55
CA MET A 88 2.51 -13.79 -32.60
C MET A 88 1.29 -14.42 -33.29
N GLU A 89 1.19 -15.74 -33.34
CA GLU A 89 0.01 -16.41 -33.89
C GLU A 89 -1.27 -16.06 -33.10
N LYS A 90 -1.14 -15.92 -31.78
CA LYS A 90 -2.25 -15.51 -30.89
C LYS A 90 -2.56 -14.01 -30.99
N ILE A 91 -1.60 -13.18 -31.41
CA ILE A 91 -1.84 -11.75 -31.65
C ILE A 91 -2.77 -11.53 -32.85
N LYS A 92 -2.74 -12.45 -33.84
CA LYS A 92 -3.61 -12.39 -35.01
C LYS A 92 -5.03 -12.92 -34.78
N THR A 93 -5.29 -13.58 -33.64
CA THR A 93 -6.63 -14.09 -33.36
C THR A 93 -7.57 -12.93 -33.05
N LYS A 94 -8.64 -12.80 -33.84
CA LYS A 94 -9.75 -11.88 -33.55
C LYS A 94 -10.84 -12.65 -32.81
N PRO A 95 -11.42 -12.10 -31.74
CA PRO A 95 -12.59 -12.71 -31.11
C PRO A 95 -13.75 -12.74 -32.12
N GLN A 96 -14.58 -13.78 -32.04
CA GLN A 96 -15.83 -13.80 -32.81
C GLN A 96 -16.74 -12.67 -32.34
N VAL A 97 -16.99 -11.71 -33.23
CA VAL A 97 -17.99 -10.68 -33.03
C VAL A 97 -19.32 -11.27 -33.46
N ARG A 98 -20.20 -11.53 -32.49
CA ARG A 98 -21.56 -12.01 -32.77
C ARG A 98 -22.45 -10.86 -33.22
N ASP A 99 -23.49 -11.20 -33.99
CA ASP A 99 -24.53 -10.24 -34.35
C ASP A 99 -25.30 -9.81 -33.10
N ILE A 100 -25.62 -8.52 -33.01
CA ILE A 100 -26.37 -7.95 -31.90
C ILE A 100 -27.80 -8.52 -31.82
N LEU A 101 -28.34 -9.01 -32.94
CA LEU A 101 -29.64 -9.67 -33.00
C LEU A 101 -29.70 -10.94 -32.14
N GLU A 102 -28.59 -11.67 -32.03
CA GLU A 102 -28.50 -12.89 -31.22
C GLU A 102 -28.75 -12.60 -29.73
N TYR A 103 -28.33 -11.44 -29.23
CA TYR A 103 -28.63 -10.98 -27.87
C TYR A 103 -30.09 -10.58 -27.69
N ALA A 104 -30.69 -9.95 -28.71
CA ALA A 104 -32.09 -9.54 -28.68
C ALA A 104 -33.02 -10.76 -28.59
N ASP A 105 -32.68 -11.85 -29.28
CA ASP A 105 -33.45 -13.10 -29.27
C ASP A 105 -33.35 -13.82 -27.92
N ILE A 106 -32.17 -13.83 -27.30
CA ILE A 106 -31.99 -14.37 -25.94
C ILE A 106 -32.83 -13.59 -24.92
N ILE A 107 -32.92 -12.26 -25.06
CA ILE A 107 -33.73 -11.42 -24.17
C ILE A 107 -35.22 -11.68 -24.38
N LYS A 108 -35.68 -11.79 -25.63
CA LYS A 108 -37.09 -12.08 -25.95
C LYS A 108 -37.51 -13.47 -25.51
N SER A 109 -36.64 -14.47 -25.61
CA SER A 109 -36.95 -15.85 -25.23
C SER A 109 -37.04 -16.05 -23.71
N ASN A 110 -36.56 -15.11 -22.90
CA ASN A 110 -36.65 -15.13 -21.43
C ASN A 110 -37.77 -14.21 -20.89
N MET A 111 -38.63 -13.70 -21.77
CA MET A 111 -39.84 -12.93 -21.45
C MET A 111 -41.08 -13.79 -21.73
#